data_AF-A0A2G9RH23-F1
#
_entry.id   AF-A0A2G9RH23-F1
#
_cell.length_a   1.000
_cell.length_b   1.000
_cell.length_c   1.000
_cell.angle_alpha   90.00
_cell.angle_beta   90.00
_cell.angle_gamma   90.00
#
_symmetry.space_group_name_H-M   'P 1'
#
loop_
_entity.id
_entity.type
_entity.pdbx_description
1 polymer ?
#
loop_
_entity_poly.entity_id
_entity_poly.type
_entity_poly.pdbx_seq_one_letter_code
_entity_poly.pdbx_strand_id
1 'polypeptide(L)'
;ADLLLLSSSEPNSLVYIETAELDGETNLKVKQALTISADMGEDLNQLSQFDGEIACEAPNNRLDTFTGTLTYQGEKYSLDNGKILLRGCTIRNTEWCFGMVIFAGPDTKLMQNSGRTTLKRTSIDRLMNVLVLWIFVFLAVMCIILAIGNGIWESKQGYYFQVYLPWPEGTTNAAFSGFLMFWSYVIILNTVVPISLYVR
;
A
#
# COMPACT_ATOMS: atom_id res chain seq x y z
N ALA A 1 -12.92 12.75 -9.40
CA ALA A 1 -12.28 13.56 -10.46
C ALA A 1 -12.19 14.99 -9.95
N ASP A 2 -11.33 15.82 -10.52
CA ASP A 2 -11.33 17.24 -10.24
C ASP A 2 -12.17 17.94 -11.32
N LEU A 3 -13.12 18.76 -10.88
CA LEU A 3 -14.18 19.33 -11.71
C LEU A 3 -14.07 20.86 -11.73
N LEU A 4 -14.19 21.48 -12.91
CA LEU A 4 -14.52 22.90 -13.04
C LEU A 4 -16.01 23.08 -12.76
N LEU A 5 -16.38 23.96 -11.84
CA LEU A 5 -17.77 24.30 -11.58
C LEU A 5 -18.34 25.18 -12.72
N LEU A 6 -19.40 24.72 -13.36
CA LEU A 6 -20.10 25.44 -14.43
C LEU A 6 -21.35 26.15 -13.92
N SER A 7 -22.22 25.44 -13.22
CA SER A 7 -23.50 25.94 -12.72
C SER A 7 -23.91 25.20 -11.45
N SER A 8 -24.75 25.81 -10.62
CA SER A 8 -25.32 25.19 -9.42
C SER A 8 -26.71 25.73 -9.11
N SER A 9 -27.42 25.03 -8.21
CA SER A 9 -28.77 25.39 -7.76
C SER A 9 -28.86 26.71 -7.00
N GLU A 10 -27.77 27.13 -6.35
CA GLU A 10 -27.75 28.31 -5.48
C GLU A 10 -27.64 29.62 -6.28
N PRO A 11 -28.16 30.75 -5.75
CA PRO A 11 -28.01 32.05 -6.38
C PRO A 11 -26.53 32.42 -6.55
N ASN A 12 -26.20 33.07 -7.68
CA ASN A 12 -24.84 33.37 -8.14
C ASN A 12 -23.96 32.14 -8.41
N SER A 13 -24.57 30.97 -8.59
CA SER A 13 -23.91 29.67 -8.82
C SER A 13 -22.81 29.37 -7.81
N LEU A 14 -23.16 29.55 -6.54
CA LEU A 14 -22.33 29.19 -5.40
C LEU A 14 -22.48 27.70 -5.09
N VAL A 15 -21.42 27.08 -4.60
CA VAL A 15 -21.44 25.70 -4.10
C VAL A 15 -20.72 25.67 -2.77
N TYR A 16 -21.34 25.05 -1.78
CA TYR A 16 -20.70 24.81 -0.49
C TYR A 16 -20.08 23.42 -0.49
N ILE A 17 -18.79 23.37 -0.18
CA ILE A 17 -18.04 22.11 -0.08
C ILE A 17 -17.47 21.93 1.31
N GLU A 18 -17.49 20.69 1.76
CA GLU A 18 -16.81 20.21 2.95
C GLU A 18 -15.50 19.55 2.51
N THR A 19 -14.37 19.99 3.08
CA THR A 19 -13.02 19.48 2.76
C THR A 19 -12.43 18.59 3.85
N ALA A 20 -13.25 18.08 4.76
CA ALA A 20 -12.82 17.25 5.88
C ALA A 20 -11.97 16.03 5.46
N GLU A 21 -12.20 15.46 4.27
CA GLU A 21 -11.38 14.35 3.74
C GLU A 21 -10.02 14.78 3.18
N LEU A 22 -9.85 16.05 2.81
CA LEU A 22 -8.63 16.58 2.18
C LEU A 22 -7.69 17.25 3.20
N ASP A 23 -8.22 18.17 4.01
CA ASP A 23 -7.43 19.01 4.92
C ASP A 23 -7.87 18.86 6.40
N GLY A 24 -8.92 18.08 6.67
CA GLY A 24 -9.45 17.91 8.02
C GLY A 24 -10.24 19.12 8.54
N GLU A 25 -10.49 20.12 7.70
CA GLU A 25 -11.31 21.27 8.09
C GLU A 25 -12.80 20.91 8.03
N THR A 26 -13.52 21.21 9.11
CA THR A 26 -14.98 20.98 9.21
C THR A 26 -15.80 22.16 8.69
N ASN A 27 -15.16 23.25 8.30
CA ASN A 27 -15.84 24.44 7.82
C ASN A 27 -16.26 24.25 6.36
N LEU A 28 -17.44 24.74 6.02
CA LEU A 28 -17.89 24.80 4.64
C LEU A 28 -17.10 25.88 3.90
N LYS A 29 -16.43 25.49 2.82
CA LYS A 29 -15.78 26.41 1.88
C LYS A 29 -16.74 26.72 0.75
N VAL A 30 -16.77 27.98 0.35
CA VAL A 30 -17.61 28.44 -0.77
C VAL A 30 -16.79 28.42 -2.06
N LYS A 31 -17.35 27.84 -3.11
CA LYS A 31 -16.82 27.87 -4.48
C LYS A 31 -17.84 28.57 -5.38
N GLN A 32 -17.37 29.26 -6.40
CA GLN A 32 -18.23 30.04 -7.30
C GLN A 32 -17.91 29.70 -8.74
N ALA A 33 -18.96 29.47 -9.54
CA ALA A 33 -18.83 29.28 -10.98
C ALA A 33 -18.40 30.58 -11.69
N LEU A 34 -17.99 30.49 -12.95
CA LEU A 34 -17.84 31.68 -13.77
C LEU A 34 -19.22 32.27 -14.06
N THR A 35 -19.35 33.60 -14.06
CA THR A 35 -20.63 34.27 -14.38
C THR A 35 -21.19 33.82 -15.72
N ILE A 36 -20.33 33.63 -16.72
CA ILE A 36 -20.75 33.19 -18.06
C ILE A 36 -21.36 31.78 -18.08
N SER A 37 -20.90 30.88 -17.21
CA SER A 37 -21.42 29.51 -17.13
C SER A 37 -22.57 29.40 -16.14
N ALA A 38 -22.59 30.27 -15.13
CA ALA A 38 -23.67 30.42 -14.16
C ALA A 38 -25.01 30.76 -14.82
N ASP A 39 -24.97 31.63 -15.84
CA ASP A 39 -26.16 32.06 -16.58
C ASP A 39 -26.86 30.92 -17.34
N MET A 40 -26.18 29.79 -17.57
CA MET A 40 -26.78 28.60 -18.21
C MET A 40 -27.71 27.83 -17.28
N GLY A 41 -27.62 28.03 -15.96
CA GLY A 41 -28.54 27.44 -14.99
C GLY A 41 -28.66 25.92 -15.09
N GLU A 42 -29.91 25.43 -15.07
CA GLU A 42 -30.27 24.01 -15.19
C GLU A 42 -30.50 23.56 -16.66
N ASP A 43 -30.31 24.45 -17.64
CA ASP A 43 -30.61 24.15 -19.04
C ASP A 43 -29.56 23.23 -19.66
N LEU A 44 -29.83 21.92 -19.62
CA LEU A 44 -28.98 20.89 -20.22
C LEU A 44 -28.67 21.12 -21.70
N ASN A 45 -29.60 21.71 -22.45
CA ASN A 45 -29.40 22.02 -23.87
C ASN A 45 -28.30 23.08 -24.06
N GLN A 46 -28.28 24.12 -23.22
CA GLN A 46 -27.26 25.16 -23.27
C GLN A 46 -25.90 24.60 -22.86
N LEU A 47 -25.86 23.79 -21.79
CA LEU A 47 -24.65 23.10 -21.35
C LEU A 47 -24.09 22.14 -22.42
N SER A 48 -24.96 21.51 -23.22
CA SER A 48 -24.54 20.62 -24.31
C SER A 48 -23.93 21.38 -25.50
N GLN A 49 -24.34 22.63 -25.71
CA GLN A 49 -23.85 23.50 -26.78
C GLN A 49 -22.62 24.32 -26.33
N PHE A 50 -22.22 24.18 -25.07
CA PHE A 50 -21.07 24.88 -24.51
C PHE A 50 -19.77 24.40 -25.17
N ASP A 51 -19.23 25.22 -26.08
CA ASP A 51 -17.96 24.98 -26.76
C ASP A 51 -16.86 25.88 -26.16
N GLY A 52 -16.23 25.38 -25.09
CA GLY A 52 -15.19 26.07 -24.35
C GLY A 52 -13.90 25.25 -24.29
N GLU A 53 -12.76 25.91 -24.50
CA GLU A 53 -11.43 25.29 -24.41
C GLU A 53 -10.76 25.67 -23.08
N ILE A 54 -10.30 24.67 -22.32
CA ILE A 54 -9.60 24.89 -21.04
C ILE A 54 -8.12 24.56 -21.21
N ALA A 55 -7.28 25.57 -21.01
CA ALA A 55 -5.84 25.39 -20.85
C ALA A 55 -5.50 25.48 -19.34
N CYS A 56 -4.94 24.42 -18.76
CA CYS A 56 -4.59 24.40 -17.34
C CYS A 56 -3.15 23.94 -17.11
N GLU A 57 -2.65 24.17 -15.91
CA GLU A 57 -1.36 23.64 -15.47
C GLU A 57 -1.31 22.10 -15.50
N ALA A 58 -0.10 21.52 -15.55
CA ALA A 58 0.07 20.09 -15.46
C ALA A 58 -0.39 19.55 -14.08
N PRO A 59 -0.85 18.28 -14.01
CA PRO A 59 -1.23 17.62 -12.75
C PRO A 59 -0.15 17.77 -11.68
N ASN A 60 -0.55 18.29 -10.51
CA ASN A 60 0.36 18.53 -9.39
C ASN A 60 -0.31 18.19 -8.06
N ASN A 61 0.49 18.10 -7.00
CA ASN A 61 0.05 17.71 -5.65
C ASN A 61 -0.35 18.89 -4.74
N ARG A 62 -0.42 20.12 -5.28
CA ARG A 62 -0.76 21.33 -4.52
C ARG A 62 -2.26 21.54 -4.53
N LEU A 63 -2.91 21.25 -3.39
CA LEU A 63 -4.36 21.36 -3.22
C LEU A 63 -4.87 22.81 -3.18
N ASP A 64 -4.02 23.76 -2.78
CA ASP A 64 -4.43 25.15 -2.56
C ASP A 64 -4.35 26.03 -3.81
N THR A 65 -3.55 25.63 -4.79
CA THR A 65 -3.29 26.41 -6.00
C THR A 65 -3.86 25.71 -7.20
N PHE A 66 -4.54 26.45 -8.07
CA PHE A 66 -4.86 26.01 -9.42
C PHE A 66 -4.80 27.22 -10.33
N THR A 67 -4.19 27.04 -11.50
CA THR A 67 -4.10 28.05 -12.54
C THR A 67 -4.57 27.46 -13.86
N GLY A 68 -5.57 28.09 -14.46
CA GLY A 68 -6.02 27.76 -15.81
C GLY A 68 -6.66 28.95 -16.51
N THR A 69 -7.01 28.76 -17.76
CA THR A 69 -7.70 29.75 -18.58
C THR A 69 -8.75 29.03 -19.40
N LEU A 70 -10.00 29.46 -19.28
CA LEU A 70 -11.11 29.06 -20.14
C LEU A 70 -11.20 30.05 -21.29
N THR A 71 -11.19 29.55 -22.52
CA THR A 71 -11.47 30.34 -23.72
C THR A 71 -12.86 29.98 -24.21
N TYR A 72 -13.76 30.97 -24.24
CA TYR A 72 -15.15 30.80 -24.67
C TYR A 72 -15.56 31.98 -25.54
N GLN A 73 -16.11 31.71 -26.73
CA GLN A 73 -16.54 32.73 -27.70
C GLN A 73 -15.46 33.80 -28.03
N GLY A 74 -14.18 33.43 -27.98
CA GLY A 74 -13.05 34.33 -28.23
C GLY A 74 -12.57 35.12 -27.01
N GLU A 75 -13.30 35.09 -25.90
CA GLU A 75 -12.93 35.71 -24.63
C GLU A 75 -12.19 34.73 -23.71
N LYS A 76 -11.26 35.25 -22.90
CA LYS A 76 -10.43 34.45 -21.98
C LYS A 76 -10.77 34.75 -20.52
N TYR A 77 -11.06 33.71 -19.76
CA TYR A 77 -11.41 33.78 -18.35
C TYR A 77 -10.39 33.05 -17.48
N SER A 78 -9.85 33.72 -16.47
CA SER A 78 -8.89 33.10 -15.53
C SER A 78 -9.61 32.14 -14.57
N LEU A 79 -9.04 30.95 -14.45
CA LEU A 79 -9.50 29.91 -13.54
C LEU A 79 -8.55 29.81 -12.36
N ASP A 80 -9.11 29.94 -11.16
CA ASP A 80 -8.41 29.84 -9.88
C ASP A 80 -8.96 28.65 -9.09
N ASN A 81 -8.29 28.28 -8.00
CA ASN A 81 -8.74 27.20 -7.11
C ASN A 81 -10.17 27.41 -6.57
N GLY A 82 -10.65 28.66 -6.49
CA GLY A 82 -12.03 29.00 -6.08
C GLY A 82 -13.13 28.49 -7.02
N LYS A 83 -12.78 28.07 -8.24
CA LYS A 83 -13.72 27.62 -9.27
C LYS A 83 -13.70 26.10 -9.49
N ILE A 84 -12.84 25.39 -8.75
CA ILE A 84 -12.66 23.94 -8.88
C ILE A 84 -13.16 23.19 -7.66
N LEU A 85 -13.77 22.06 -7.92
CA LEU A 85 -14.16 21.05 -6.96
C LEU A 85 -13.15 19.90 -7.05
N LEU A 86 -12.37 19.70 -6.00
CA LEU A 86 -11.37 18.63 -5.94
C LEU A 86 -12.04 17.29 -5.61
N ARG A 87 -11.40 16.20 -6.04
CA ARG A 87 -11.76 14.86 -5.58
C ARG A 87 -11.64 14.77 -4.06
N GLY A 88 -12.66 14.23 -3.39
CA GLY A 88 -12.72 14.10 -1.93
C GLY A 88 -13.49 15.23 -1.24
N CYS A 89 -13.85 16.29 -1.96
CA CYS A 89 -14.79 17.27 -1.44
C CYS A 89 -16.20 16.68 -1.41
N THR A 90 -16.93 16.91 -0.33
CA THR A 90 -18.36 16.60 -0.24
C THR A 90 -19.17 17.86 -0.45
N ILE A 91 -20.08 17.86 -1.43
CA ILE A 91 -20.98 18.99 -1.65
C ILE A 91 -22.07 18.98 -0.56
N ARG A 92 -22.33 20.15 0.02
CA ARG A 92 -23.34 20.37 1.06
C ARG A 92 -24.17 21.60 0.67
N ASN A 93 -25.38 21.71 1.20
CA ASN A 93 -26.22 22.91 1.04
C ASN A 93 -26.35 23.39 -0.43
N THR A 94 -26.41 22.43 -1.36
CA THR A 94 -26.60 22.67 -2.80
C THR A 94 -27.25 21.40 -3.34
N GLU A 95 -28.40 21.52 -4.01
CA GLU A 95 -29.16 20.36 -4.49
C GLU A 95 -28.48 19.70 -5.68
N TRP A 96 -28.01 20.52 -6.63
CA TRP A 96 -27.34 20.05 -7.83
C TRP A 96 -26.24 21.03 -8.25
N CYS A 97 -25.23 20.50 -8.93
CA CYS A 97 -24.23 21.29 -9.63
C CYS A 97 -23.80 20.58 -10.92
N PHE A 98 -23.51 21.37 -11.95
CA PHE A 98 -22.88 20.92 -13.17
C PHE A 98 -21.41 21.31 -13.17
N GLY A 99 -20.56 20.37 -13.59
CA GLY A 99 -19.14 20.62 -13.69
C GLY A 99 -18.47 19.82 -14.80
N MET A 100 -17.38 20.37 -15.34
CA MET A 100 -16.57 19.74 -16.37
C MET A 100 -15.36 19.04 -15.73
N VAL A 101 -15.11 17.79 -16.09
CA VAL A 101 -13.94 17.04 -15.59
C VAL A 101 -12.66 17.61 -16.19
N ILE A 102 -11.75 18.10 -15.35
CA ILE A 102 -10.41 18.56 -15.74
C ILE A 102 -9.39 17.43 -15.56
N PHE A 103 -9.36 16.83 -14.38
CA PHE A 103 -8.45 15.73 -14.05
C PHE A 103 -9.21 14.47 -13.66
N ALA A 104 -8.81 13.34 -14.23
CA ALA A 104 -9.42 12.03 -14.00
C ALA A 104 -8.41 11.03 -13.43
N GLY A 105 -8.89 10.10 -12.60
CA GLY A 105 -8.08 9.00 -12.08
C GLY A 105 -6.80 9.46 -11.34
N PRO A 106 -5.61 8.98 -11.76
CA PRO A 106 -4.34 9.27 -11.08
C PRO A 106 -3.89 10.74 -11.23
N ASP A 107 -4.45 11.48 -12.19
CA ASP A 107 -4.07 12.88 -12.44
C ASP A 107 -4.78 13.85 -11.49
N THR A 108 -5.77 13.38 -10.74
CA THR A 108 -6.43 14.21 -9.72
C THR A 108 -5.44 14.66 -8.64
N LYS A 109 -5.56 15.91 -8.17
CA LYS A 109 -4.65 16.48 -7.18
C LYS A 109 -4.59 15.66 -5.88
N LEU A 110 -5.73 15.09 -5.46
CA LEU A 110 -5.80 14.18 -4.32
C LEU A 110 -4.93 12.93 -4.53
N MET A 111 -4.96 12.33 -5.73
CA MET A 111 -4.16 11.14 -6.04
C MET A 111 -2.67 11.48 -6.21
N GLN A 112 -2.35 12.66 -6.72
CA GLN A 112 -0.97 13.17 -6.76
C GLN A 112 -0.43 13.48 -5.36
N ASN A 113 -1.29 13.87 -4.43
CA ASN A 113 -0.95 14.04 -3.01
C ASN A 113 -0.88 12.70 -2.26
N SER A 114 -1.61 11.69 -2.73
CA SER A 114 -1.59 10.34 -2.17
C SER A 114 -0.24 9.67 -2.46
N GLY A 115 0.54 9.44 -1.40
CA GLY A 115 1.77 8.67 -1.50
C GLY A 115 1.52 7.27 -2.05
N ARG A 116 2.49 6.72 -2.79
CA ARG A 116 2.40 5.33 -3.26
C ARG A 116 2.22 4.40 -2.06
N THR A 117 1.24 3.51 -2.13
CA THR A 117 1.02 2.49 -1.11
C THR A 117 2.24 1.59 -1.05
N THR A 118 3.05 1.75 0.00
CA THR A 118 4.14 0.84 0.30
C THR A 118 3.63 -0.23 1.24
N LEU A 119 3.99 -1.49 0.98
CA LEU A 119 3.74 -2.57 1.92
C LEU A 119 4.55 -2.29 3.19
N LYS A 120 3.87 -1.91 4.26
CA LYS A 120 4.49 -1.70 5.55
C LYS A 120 4.86 -3.06 6.13
N ARG A 121 6.16 -3.33 6.24
CA ARG A 121 6.67 -4.48 6.98
C ARG A 121 7.02 -4.03 8.39
N THR A 122 6.64 -4.81 9.40
CA THR A 122 6.95 -4.43 10.78
C THR A 122 8.43 -4.69 11.07
N SER A 123 9.03 -3.90 11.97
CA SER A 123 10.39 -4.17 12.48
C SER A 123 10.47 -5.54 13.16
N ILE A 124 9.33 -6.01 13.70
CA ILE A 124 9.17 -7.32 14.32
C ILE A 124 9.37 -8.44 13.28
N ASP A 125 8.86 -8.30 12.06
CA ASP A 125 9.07 -9.31 11.01
C ASP A 125 10.56 -9.52 10.68
N ARG A 126 11.34 -8.42 10.72
CA ARG A 126 12.80 -8.49 10.51
C ARG A 126 13.49 -9.19 11.68
N LEU A 127 13.12 -8.84 12.91
CA LEU A 127 13.66 -9.46 14.12
C LEU A 127 13.33 -10.96 14.17
N MET A 128 12.11 -11.33 13.81
CA MET A 128 11.64 -12.71 13.72
C MET A 128 12.50 -13.53 12.77
N ASN A 129 12.77 -13.03 11.56
CA ASN A 129 13.61 -13.72 10.58
C ASN A 129 15.06 -13.89 11.07
N VAL A 130 15.61 -12.90 11.77
CA VAL A 130 16.96 -12.98 12.36
C VAL A 130 17.00 -14.03 13.49
N LEU A 131 15.99 -14.08 14.35
CA LEU A 131 15.90 -15.10 15.40
C LEU A 131 15.81 -16.52 14.84
N VAL A 132 15.03 -16.72 13.78
CA VAL A 132 14.93 -18.02 13.09
C VAL A 132 16.30 -18.49 12.60
N LEU A 133 17.08 -17.59 11.99
CA LEU A 133 18.44 -17.90 11.54
C LEU A 133 19.33 -18.35 12.71
N TRP A 134 19.28 -17.65 13.84
CA TRP A 134 20.02 -18.05 15.06
C TRP A 134 19.60 -19.43 15.58
N ILE A 135 18.30 -19.74 15.57
CA ILE A 135 17.79 -21.05 15.99
C ILE A 135 18.32 -22.17 15.07
N PHE A 136 18.33 -21.95 13.74
CA PHE A 136 18.89 -22.93 12.80
C PHE A 136 20.39 -23.18 13.03
N VAL A 137 21.16 -22.12 13.28
CA VAL A 137 22.60 -22.25 13.59
C VAL A 137 22.80 -23.02 14.90
N PHE A 138 22.03 -22.69 15.94
CA PHE A 138 22.09 -23.38 17.22
C PHE A 138 21.71 -24.87 17.09
N LEU A 139 20.66 -25.17 16.33
CA LEU A 139 20.22 -26.53 16.03
C LEU A 139 21.32 -27.34 15.32
N ALA A 140 21.94 -26.76 14.28
CA ALA A 140 23.01 -27.41 13.54
C ALA A 140 24.21 -27.75 14.45
N VAL A 141 24.62 -26.80 15.30
CA VAL A 141 25.71 -27.01 16.27
C VAL A 141 25.38 -28.15 17.25
N MET A 142 24.17 -28.17 17.81
CA MET A 142 23.72 -29.25 18.70
C MET A 142 23.73 -30.61 18.01
N CYS A 143 23.21 -30.69 16.77
CA CYS A 143 23.22 -31.95 16.00
C CYS A 143 24.64 -32.44 15.70
N ILE A 144 25.59 -31.53 15.40
CA ILE A 144 27.01 -31.88 15.19
C ILE A 144 27.63 -32.45 16.47
N ILE A 145 27.42 -31.80 17.62
CA ILE A 145 27.96 -32.27 18.91
C ILE A 145 27.43 -33.67 19.24
N LEU A 146 26.13 -33.90 19.05
CA LEU A 146 25.50 -35.21 19.28
C LEU A 146 26.02 -36.28 18.30
N ALA A 147 26.19 -35.93 17.02
CA ALA A 147 26.72 -36.85 16.02
C ALA A 147 28.18 -37.26 16.31
N ILE A 148 29.02 -36.31 16.74
CA ILE A 148 30.41 -36.59 17.15
C ILE A 148 30.42 -37.43 18.43
N GLY A 149 29.58 -37.08 19.42
CA GLY A 149 29.42 -37.85 20.65
C GLY A 149 29.04 -39.30 20.38
N ASN A 150 28.09 -39.51 19.46
CA ASN A 150 27.71 -40.85 19.02
C ASN A 150 28.86 -41.56 18.30
N GLY A 151 29.58 -40.90 17.40
CA GLY A 151 30.74 -41.49 16.72
C GLY A 151 31.85 -41.94 17.69
N ILE A 152 32.13 -41.16 18.73
CA ILE A 152 33.11 -41.53 19.78
C ILE A 152 32.60 -42.71 20.62
N TRP A 153 31.32 -42.69 21.00
CA TRP A 153 30.70 -43.76 21.77
C TRP A 153 30.72 -45.09 21.00
N GLU A 154 30.36 -45.04 19.72
CA GLU A 154 30.37 -46.19 18.81
C GLU A 154 31.79 -46.77 18.67
N SER A 155 32.79 -45.91 18.55
CA SER A 155 34.20 -46.32 18.42
C SER A 155 34.78 -46.92 19.71
N LYS A 156 34.34 -46.49 20.90
CA LYS A 156 34.91 -46.95 22.19
C LYS A 156 34.14 -48.12 22.81
N GLN A 157 32.82 -48.06 22.78
CA GLN A 157 31.94 -49.01 23.47
C GLN A 157 31.07 -49.81 22.49
N GLY A 158 30.64 -49.20 21.38
CA GLY A 158 29.79 -49.84 20.37
C GLY A 158 30.42 -51.09 19.74
N TYR A 159 31.74 -51.08 19.51
CA TYR A 159 32.48 -52.25 19.02
C TYR A 159 32.34 -53.49 19.92
N TYR A 160 32.36 -53.32 21.25
CA TYR A 160 32.18 -54.42 22.21
C TYR A 160 30.72 -54.78 22.47
N PHE A 161 29.79 -53.87 22.15
CA PHE A 161 28.35 -54.01 22.40
C PHE A 161 27.55 -54.51 21.18
N GLN A 162 28.23 -54.91 20.10
CA GLN A 162 27.60 -55.49 18.90
C GLN A 162 26.80 -56.77 19.18
N VAL A 163 27.07 -57.46 20.31
CA VAL A 163 26.33 -58.65 20.75
C VAL A 163 24.89 -58.34 21.14
N TYR A 164 24.61 -57.12 21.63
CA TYR A 164 23.28 -56.71 22.10
C TYR A 164 22.60 -55.68 21.18
N LEU A 165 23.38 -54.92 20.40
CA LEU A 165 22.88 -53.95 19.44
C LEU A 165 23.68 -54.04 18.12
N PRO A 166 23.29 -54.93 17.20
CA PRO A 166 23.99 -55.07 15.91
C PRO A 166 23.76 -53.84 15.03
N TRP A 167 24.74 -53.60 14.15
CA TRP A 167 24.70 -52.49 13.21
C TRP A 167 23.59 -52.71 12.16
N PRO A 168 22.83 -51.68 11.77
CA PRO A 168 21.87 -51.79 10.67
C PRO A 168 22.56 -52.21 9.37
N GLU A 169 21.96 -53.11 8.60
CA GLU A 169 22.47 -53.57 7.31
C GLU A 169 22.75 -52.36 6.39
N GLY A 170 24.03 -52.12 6.06
CA GLY A 170 24.48 -51.00 5.24
C GLY A 170 25.38 -49.96 5.94
N THR A 171 25.64 -50.10 7.25
CA THR A 171 26.58 -49.23 7.96
C THR A 171 27.98 -49.86 8.04
N THR A 172 28.91 -49.35 7.22
CA THR A 172 30.25 -49.94 7.06
C THR A 172 31.33 -49.29 7.94
N ASN A 173 31.12 -48.06 8.39
CA ASN A 173 32.10 -47.27 9.16
C ASN A 173 31.45 -46.46 10.29
N ALA A 174 32.14 -46.28 11.42
CA ALA A 174 31.69 -45.42 12.53
C ALA A 174 31.42 -43.97 12.13
N ALA A 175 32.21 -43.44 11.18
CA ALA A 175 31.97 -42.13 10.59
C ALA A 175 30.65 -42.06 9.80
N PHE A 176 30.29 -43.15 9.10
CA PHE A 176 29.05 -43.22 8.33
C PHE A 176 27.82 -43.36 9.25
N SER A 177 27.95 -44.12 10.36
CA SER A 177 26.92 -44.17 11.41
C SER A 177 26.68 -42.80 12.05
N GLY A 178 27.74 -42.07 12.40
CA GLY A 178 27.64 -40.69 12.91
C GLY A 178 27.00 -39.72 11.92
N PHE A 179 27.28 -39.87 10.62
CA PHE A 179 26.65 -39.06 9.57
C PHE A 179 25.14 -39.33 9.44
N LEU A 180 24.70 -40.59 9.52
CA LEU A 180 23.27 -40.91 9.50
C LEU A 180 22.57 -40.40 10.76
N MET A 181 23.21 -40.54 11.93
CA MET A 181 22.67 -40.04 13.20
C MET A 181 22.53 -38.52 13.22
N PHE A 182 23.40 -37.77 12.53
CA PHE A 182 23.24 -36.32 12.37
C PHE A 182 21.86 -35.97 11.80
N TRP A 183 21.44 -36.61 10.70
CA TRP A 183 20.13 -36.38 10.10
C TRP A 183 18.97 -36.84 10.99
N SER A 184 19.15 -37.95 11.71
CA SER A 184 18.16 -38.41 12.70
C SER A 184 17.97 -37.39 13.82
N TYR A 185 19.05 -36.80 14.35
CA TYR A 185 18.96 -35.76 15.38
C TYR A 185 18.33 -34.46 14.87
N VAL A 186 18.58 -34.07 13.61
CA VAL A 186 17.90 -32.93 13.00
C VAL A 186 16.38 -33.14 12.97
N ILE A 187 15.90 -34.35 12.64
CA ILE A 187 14.47 -34.66 12.62
C ILE A 187 13.88 -34.61 14.03
N ILE A 188 14.55 -35.20 15.02
CA ILE A 188 14.08 -35.24 16.42
C ILE A 188 14.03 -33.81 17.01
N LEU A 189 15.04 -32.99 16.72
CA LEU A 189 15.19 -31.64 17.26
C LEU A 189 14.52 -30.56 16.40
N ASN A 190 13.83 -30.91 15.30
CA ASN A 190 13.07 -29.94 14.49
C ASN A 190 11.97 -29.23 15.30
N THR A 191 11.53 -29.83 16.42
CA THR A 191 10.61 -29.21 17.39
C THR A 191 11.16 -27.93 18.05
N VAL A 192 12.48 -27.70 17.99
CA VAL A 192 13.14 -26.47 18.47
C VAL A 192 12.86 -25.29 17.53
N VAL A 193 12.54 -25.55 16.26
CA VAL A 193 12.10 -24.53 15.31
C VAL A 193 10.58 -24.36 15.46
N PRO A 194 10.08 -23.26 16.04
CA PRO A 194 8.65 -23.08 16.21
C PRO A 194 7.99 -22.85 14.83
N ILE A 195 7.28 -23.85 14.34
CA ILE A 195 6.49 -23.77 13.09
C ILE A 195 5.39 -22.70 13.22
N SER A 196 4.93 -22.43 14.46
CA SER A 196 3.95 -21.39 14.79
C SER A 196 4.43 -19.95 14.54
N LEU A 197 5.73 -19.74 14.31
CA LEU A 197 6.29 -18.41 14.04
C LEU A 197 5.93 -17.90 12.63
N TYR A 198 5.70 -18.81 11.67
CA TYR A 198 5.37 -18.46 10.29
C TYR A 198 3.87 -18.32 10.00
N VAL A 199 3.02 -18.77 10.93
CA VAL A 199 1.56 -18.62 10.83
C VAL A 199 1.16 -17.33 11.55
N ARG A 200 1.50 -16.19 10.96
CA ARG A 200 0.90 -14.88 11.26
C ARG A 200 0.78 -14.08 9.98
#